data_AF-A0A4Y2JV22-F1
#
_entry.id   AF-A0A4Y2JV22-F1
#
_cell.length_a   1.000
_cell.length_b   1.000
_cell.length_c   1.000
_cell.angle_alpha   90.00
_cell.angle_beta   90.00
_cell.angle_gamma   90.00
#
_symmetry.space_group_name_H-M   'P 1'
#
loop_
_entity.id
_entity.type
_entity.pdbx_description
1 polymer ?
#
loop_
_entity_poly.entity_id
_entity_poly.type
_entity_poly.pdbx_seq_one_letter_code
_entity_poly.pdbx_strand_id
1 'polypeptide(L)'
;MYNYWRNLQKSACRRSETQEDNERNFISDLNNLFDIAHANVLEIIKIEEDRKFLLIQREPGRRGCLMGIDMKLAKREERVLLRVIEQENRRAKAHHSSEIDDNFMDSSEESSGTEDISDQPGPSSNIAQSSLEENINAQIELRMGIVRGRRCFLTPKIMAVLDRFHISQRSAVFILEAVAESLGHNIDELVINRNTIQRYREGFS
;
A
#
# COMPACT_ATOMS: atom_id res chain seq x y z
N MET A 1 -18.03 20.54 19.88
CA MET A 1 -17.30 19.26 19.79
C MET A 1 -16.00 19.21 20.60
N TYR A 2 -15.01 20.10 20.37
CA TYR A 2 -13.69 20.01 21.04
C TYR A 2 -13.75 19.97 22.59
N ASN A 3 -14.43 20.93 23.21
CA ASN A 3 -14.54 20.98 24.67
C ASN A 3 -15.29 19.78 25.26
N TYR A 4 -16.29 19.28 24.53
CA TYR A 4 -17.06 18.10 24.91
C TYR A 4 -16.17 16.84 24.89
N TRP A 5 -15.38 16.65 23.83
CA TRP A 5 -14.35 15.59 23.76
C TRP A 5 -13.31 15.69 24.88
N ARG A 6 -12.81 16.89 25.19
CA ARG A 6 -11.85 17.10 26.28
C ARG A 6 -12.42 16.74 27.65
N ASN A 7 -13.72 16.92 27.85
CA ASN A 7 -14.39 16.51 29.08
C ASN A 7 -14.59 14.99 29.13
N LEU A 8 -14.99 14.38 28.01
CA LEU A 8 -15.08 12.91 27.85
C LEU A 8 -13.75 12.21 28.17
N GLN A 9 -12.62 12.79 27.74
CA GLN A 9 -11.30 12.25 28.06
C GLN A 9 -10.99 12.18 29.57
N LYS A 10 -11.51 13.11 30.38
CA LYS A 10 -11.23 13.13 31.83
C LYS A 10 -11.83 11.93 32.56
N SER A 11 -12.89 11.35 32.01
CA SER A 11 -13.61 10.20 32.57
C SER A 11 -13.42 8.92 31.76
N ALA A 12 -12.52 8.88 30.78
CA ALA A 12 -12.30 7.74 29.88
C ALA A 12 -11.92 6.43 30.61
N CYS A 13 -11.33 6.51 31.81
CA CYS A 13 -11.01 5.32 32.62
C CYS A 13 -12.21 4.75 33.37
N ARG A 14 -13.35 5.45 33.43
CA ARG A 14 -14.55 5.02 34.16
C ARG A 14 -15.47 4.24 33.21
N ARG A 15 -15.85 3.02 33.59
CA ARG A 15 -16.89 2.24 32.90
C ARG A 15 -18.23 2.37 33.61
N SER A 16 -18.79 3.56 33.57
CA SER A 16 -20.16 3.81 34.03
C SER A 16 -21.09 3.93 32.83
N GLU A 17 -22.34 3.47 32.96
CA GLU A 17 -23.37 3.56 31.91
C GLU A 17 -23.50 4.97 31.32
N THR A 18 -23.52 5.99 32.17
CA THR A 18 -23.57 7.41 31.74
C THR A 18 -22.36 7.82 30.88
N GLN A 19 -21.18 7.27 31.17
CA GLN A 19 -19.98 7.57 30.38
C GLN A 19 -20.07 6.91 29.00
N GLU A 20 -20.53 5.66 28.93
CA GLU A 20 -20.72 4.94 27.68
C GLU A 20 -21.81 5.60 26.81
N ASP A 21 -22.89 6.09 27.42
CA ASP A 21 -23.91 6.89 26.72
C ASP A 21 -23.32 8.19 26.16
N ASN A 22 -22.52 8.91 26.95
CA ASN A 22 -21.88 10.15 26.50
C ASN A 22 -20.91 9.89 25.34
N GLU A 23 -20.17 8.77 25.37
CA GLU A 23 -19.28 8.34 24.29
C GLU A 23 -20.06 7.98 23.02
N ARG A 24 -21.16 7.23 23.16
CA ARG A 24 -22.06 6.92 22.03
C ARG A 24 -22.66 8.17 21.40
N ASN A 25 -23.12 9.12 22.22
CA ASN A 25 -23.66 10.40 21.75
C ASN A 25 -22.58 11.21 21.02
N PHE A 26 -21.35 11.26 21.56
CA PHE A 26 -20.24 11.92 20.90
C PHE A 26 -19.92 11.30 19.53
N ILE A 27 -19.92 9.97 19.42
CA ILE A 27 -19.68 9.28 18.15
C ILE A 27 -20.79 9.59 17.14
N SER A 28 -22.05 9.61 17.59
CA SER A 28 -23.18 10.00 16.75
C SER A 28 -23.02 11.43 16.21
N ASP A 29 -22.73 12.39 17.09
CA ASP A 29 -22.50 13.78 16.70
C ASP A 29 -21.30 13.93 15.77
N LEU A 30 -20.25 13.12 15.96
CA LEU A 30 -19.06 13.14 15.12
C LEU A 30 -19.37 12.66 13.70
N ASN A 31 -20.27 11.69 13.54
CA ASN A 31 -20.73 11.25 12.23
C ASN A 31 -21.54 12.34 11.51
N ASN A 32 -22.27 13.17 12.26
CA ASN A 32 -23.05 14.29 11.71
C ASN A 32 -22.22 15.56 11.46
N LEU A 33 -21.05 15.70 12.12
CA LEU A 33 -20.21 16.90 12.05
C LEU A 33 -19.78 17.27 10.61
N PHE A 34 -19.66 16.27 9.74
CA PHE A 34 -19.21 16.45 8.36
C PHE A 34 -20.36 16.56 7.35
N ASP A 35 -21.62 16.70 7.78
CA ASP A 35 -22.71 17.14 6.89
C ASP A 35 -22.60 18.66 6.67
N ILE A 36 -21.91 19.03 5.59
CA ILE A 36 -21.63 20.43 5.22
C ILE A 36 -22.75 20.99 4.31
N ALA A 37 -23.75 20.18 3.95
CA ALA A 37 -24.78 20.62 3.03
C ALA A 37 -25.73 21.64 3.69
N HIS A 38 -26.25 22.57 2.88
CA HIS A 38 -27.18 23.60 3.34
C HIS A 38 -28.46 22.98 3.92
N ALA A 39 -29.12 23.64 4.88
CA ALA A 39 -30.36 23.14 5.49
C ALA A 39 -31.43 22.82 4.42
N ASN A 40 -31.57 23.70 3.43
CA ASN A 40 -32.51 23.58 2.32
C ASN A 40 -31.89 22.93 1.06
N VAL A 41 -30.76 22.22 1.18
CA VAL A 41 -30.09 21.58 0.04
C VAL A 41 -31.03 20.66 -0.77
N LEU A 42 -31.94 19.98 -0.09
CA LEU A 42 -32.97 19.13 -0.71
C LEU A 42 -34.04 19.95 -1.43
N GLU A 43 -34.15 21.26 -1.29
CA GLU A 43 -35.00 22.08 -2.17
C GLU A 43 -34.21 22.63 -3.37
N ILE A 44 -32.90 22.80 -3.20
CA ILE A 44 -32.02 23.40 -4.21
C ILE A 44 -31.65 22.38 -5.31
N ILE A 45 -31.42 21.11 -4.96
CA ILE A 45 -31.02 20.09 -5.93
C ILE A 45 -32.18 19.76 -6.88
N LYS A 46 -31.93 19.91 -8.19
CA LYS A 46 -32.90 19.64 -9.26
C LYS A 46 -32.86 18.20 -9.79
N ILE A 47 -31.72 17.53 -9.66
CA ILE A 47 -31.49 16.17 -10.16
C ILE A 47 -31.90 15.17 -9.10
N GLU A 48 -32.77 14.22 -9.43
CA GLU A 48 -33.31 13.27 -8.44
C GLU A 48 -32.25 12.28 -7.94
N GLU A 49 -31.32 11.89 -8.81
CA GLU A 49 -30.18 11.03 -8.47
C GLU A 49 -29.27 11.67 -7.42
N ASP A 50 -28.98 12.96 -7.55
CA ASP A 50 -28.15 13.71 -6.60
C ASP A 50 -28.85 13.88 -5.24
N ARG A 51 -30.18 14.03 -5.24
CA ARG A 51 -30.99 14.07 -4.01
C ARG A 51 -30.90 12.75 -3.27
N LYS A 52 -31.09 11.64 -3.98
CA LYS A 52 -30.97 10.28 -3.43
C LYS A 52 -29.55 10.01 -2.94
N PHE A 53 -28.54 10.40 -3.70
CA PHE A 53 -27.15 10.24 -3.31
C PHE A 53 -26.83 10.98 -2.00
N LEU A 54 -27.29 12.23 -1.86
CA LEU A 54 -27.11 13.00 -0.63
C LEU A 54 -27.83 12.36 0.57
N LEU A 55 -29.04 11.81 0.37
CA LEU A 55 -29.73 11.06 1.42
C LEU A 55 -28.92 9.83 1.85
N ILE A 56 -28.38 9.06 0.91
CA ILE A 56 -27.54 7.88 1.17
C ILE A 56 -26.20 8.29 1.85
N GLN A 57 -25.70 9.50 1.62
CA GLN A 57 -24.54 10.03 2.37
C GLN A 57 -24.86 10.32 3.83
N ARG A 58 -26.08 10.78 4.12
CA ARG A 58 -26.57 11.11 5.46
C ARG A 58 -26.99 9.87 6.27
N GLU A 59 -27.22 8.74 5.61
CA GLU A 59 -27.52 7.49 6.29
C GLU A 59 -26.35 7.02 7.20
N PRO A 60 -26.67 6.45 8.38
CA PRO A 60 -25.66 5.88 9.28
C PRO A 60 -24.75 4.89 8.53
N GLY A 61 -23.44 5.03 8.73
CA GLY A 61 -22.45 4.20 8.02
C GLY A 61 -21.97 4.77 6.68
N ARG A 62 -22.46 5.94 6.25
CA ARG A 62 -21.93 6.71 5.08
C ARG A 62 -21.78 5.85 3.82
N ARG A 63 -22.82 5.08 3.46
CA ARG A 63 -22.83 4.25 2.24
C ARG A 63 -22.62 5.05 0.97
N GLY A 64 -22.97 6.34 0.98
CA GLY A 64 -22.74 7.27 -0.13
C GLY A 64 -21.34 7.88 -0.18
N CYS A 65 -20.37 7.37 0.59
CA CYS A 65 -19.01 7.89 0.53
C CYS A 65 -18.32 7.45 -0.77
N LEU A 66 -17.82 8.42 -1.53
CA LEU A 66 -16.88 8.21 -2.64
C LEU A 66 -15.45 7.96 -2.10
N MET A 67 -15.31 7.34 -0.92
CA MET A 67 -13.98 7.01 -0.40
C MET A 67 -13.36 5.95 -1.31
N GLY A 68 -12.29 6.31 -2.00
CA GLY A 68 -11.50 5.37 -2.76
C GLY A 68 -10.91 4.32 -1.82
N ILE A 69 -11.18 3.04 -2.09
CA ILE A 69 -10.48 1.95 -1.43
C ILE A 69 -9.02 2.02 -1.88
N ASP A 70 -8.07 2.08 -0.94
CA ASP A 70 -6.66 1.93 -1.28
C ASP A 70 -6.42 0.49 -1.75
N MET A 71 -6.51 0.30 -3.06
CA MET A 71 -6.36 -0.99 -3.71
C MET A 71 -4.98 -1.62 -3.44
N LYS A 72 -3.96 -0.82 -3.12
CA LYS A 72 -2.63 -1.35 -2.77
C LYS A 72 -2.64 -1.93 -1.35
N LEU A 73 -3.36 -1.31 -0.43
CA LEU A 73 -3.56 -1.82 0.93
C LEU A 73 -4.42 -3.08 0.92
N ALA A 74 -5.58 -3.05 0.23
CA ALA A 74 -6.48 -4.20 0.13
C ALA A 74 -5.77 -5.45 -0.45
N LYS A 75 -5.03 -5.31 -1.55
CA LYS A 75 -4.23 -6.40 -2.14
C LYS A 75 -3.09 -6.88 -1.24
N ARG A 76 -2.61 -6.05 -0.31
CA ARG A 76 -1.60 -6.47 0.67
C ARG A 76 -2.25 -7.33 1.76
N GLU A 77 -3.38 -6.90 2.28
CA GLU A 77 -4.14 -7.62 3.31
C GLU A 77 -4.62 -8.98 2.80
N GLU A 78 -5.14 -9.03 1.57
CA GLU A 78 -5.55 -10.28 0.91
C GLU A 78 -4.38 -11.28 0.79
N ARG A 79 -3.20 -10.82 0.33
CA ARG A 79 -1.99 -11.66 0.28
C ARG A 79 -1.50 -12.11 1.65
N VAL A 80 -1.77 -11.35 2.71
CA VAL A 80 -1.45 -11.77 4.08
C VAL A 80 -2.41 -12.86 4.52
N LEU A 81 -3.72 -12.69 4.31
CA LEU A 81 -4.74 -13.67 4.63
C LEU A 81 -4.51 -15.00 3.91
N LEU A 82 -4.22 -14.98 2.61
CA LEU A 82 -3.92 -16.20 1.85
C LEU A 82 -2.72 -16.97 2.42
N ARG A 83 -1.66 -16.27 2.85
CA ARG A 83 -0.50 -16.91 3.48
C ARG A 83 -0.82 -17.53 4.85
N VAL A 84 -1.70 -16.90 5.62
CA VAL A 84 -2.17 -17.45 6.90
C VAL A 84 -2.97 -18.73 6.68
N ILE A 85 -3.92 -18.70 5.75
CA ILE A 85 -4.75 -19.85 5.39
C ILE A 85 -3.89 -21.00 4.84
N GLU A 86 -2.91 -20.72 3.98
CA GLU A 86 -1.99 -21.74 3.46
C GLU A 86 -1.11 -22.34 4.57
N GLN A 87 -0.63 -21.52 5.50
CA GLN A 87 0.17 -22.00 6.63
C GLN A 87 -0.66 -22.87 7.59
N GLU A 88 -1.92 -22.51 7.82
CA GLU A 88 -2.87 -23.29 8.60
C GLU A 88 -3.18 -24.63 7.92
N ASN A 89 -3.46 -24.63 6.62
CA ASN A 89 -3.64 -25.85 5.83
C ASN A 89 -2.41 -26.77 5.86
N ARG A 90 -1.20 -26.21 5.81
CA ARG A 90 0.04 -26.98 5.96
C ARG A 90 0.17 -27.59 7.35
N ARG A 91 -0.20 -26.85 8.40
CA ARG A 91 -0.20 -27.37 9.78
C ARG A 91 -1.24 -28.48 9.97
N ALA A 92 -2.45 -28.30 9.45
CA ALA A 92 -3.51 -29.30 9.52
C ALA A 92 -3.10 -30.61 8.82
N LYS A 93 -2.49 -30.52 7.64
CA LYS A 93 -1.97 -31.70 6.91
C LYS A 93 -0.85 -32.41 7.66
N ALA A 94 0.08 -31.66 8.25
CA ALA A 94 1.16 -32.24 9.06
C ALA A 94 0.65 -32.92 10.35
N HIS A 95 -0.40 -32.37 10.96
CA HIS A 95 -1.04 -32.99 12.12
C HIS A 95 -1.75 -34.30 11.75
N HIS A 96 -2.42 -34.34 10.60
CA HIS A 96 -3.06 -35.57 10.10
C HIS A 96 -2.06 -36.67 9.72
N SER A 97 -0.90 -36.34 9.15
CA SER A 97 0.13 -37.35 8.87
C SER A 97 0.76 -37.91 10.14
N SER A 98 0.87 -37.12 11.21
CA SER A 98 1.40 -37.57 12.50
C SER A 98 0.46 -38.54 13.24
N GLU A 99 -0.85 -38.44 13.03
CA GLU A 99 -1.84 -39.36 13.64
C GLU A 99 -1.96 -40.70 12.89
N ILE A 100 -1.53 -40.77 11.64
CA ILE A 100 -1.60 -41.98 10.80
C ILE A 100 -0.38 -42.89 11.06
N ASP A 101 0.82 -42.33 11.28
CA ASP A 101 2.02 -43.11 11.58
C ASP A 101 1.95 -43.84 12.94
N ASP A 102 1.14 -43.35 13.89
CA ASP A 102 0.92 -44.02 15.18
C ASP A 102 -0.04 -45.23 15.09
N ASN A 103 -0.65 -45.51 13.92
CA ASN A 103 -1.61 -46.60 13.74
C ASN A 103 -1.18 -47.71 12.77
N PHE A 104 0.05 -47.70 12.25
CA PHE A 104 0.54 -48.79 11.39
C PHE A 104 1.28 -49.86 12.20
N MET A 105 0.52 -50.62 13.00
CA MET A 105 0.91 -51.98 13.38
C MET A 105 -0.20 -52.96 13.00
N ASP A 106 0.16 -53.81 12.04
CA ASP A 106 -0.38 -55.14 11.77
C ASP A 106 -1.67 -55.27 10.94
N SER A 107 -1.53 -55.55 9.63
CA SER A 107 -2.07 -56.75 8.96
C SER A 107 -2.04 -56.65 7.42
N SER A 108 -1.76 -57.80 6.80
CA SER A 108 -1.42 -58.03 5.39
C SER A 108 -2.62 -58.28 4.45
N GLU A 109 -2.29 -58.28 3.15
CA GLU A 109 -2.87 -59.01 1.99
C GLU A 109 -3.78 -58.28 0.95
N GLU A 110 -3.15 -58.02 -0.21
CA GLU A 110 -3.51 -58.41 -1.61
C GLU A 110 -4.88 -58.08 -2.23
N SER A 111 -4.86 -57.35 -3.37
CA SER A 111 -5.65 -57.73 -4.56
C SER A 111 -5.20 -57.01 -5.85
N SER A 112 -5.23 -57.75 -6.95
CA SER A 112 -4.61 -57.48 -8.27
C SER A 112 -5.55 -56.75 -9.26
N GLY A 113 -5.00 -56.04 -10.24
CA GLY A 113 -5.73 -55.59 -11.44
C GLY A 113 -4.84 -54.94 -12.50
N THR A 114 -5.00 -55.35 -13.76
CA THR A 114 -4.06 -55.33 -14.89
C THR A 114 -4.03 -54.07 -15.78
N GLU A 115 -2.99 -54.03 -16.64
CA GLU A 115 -2.56 -53.13 -17.76
C GLU A 115 -3.70 -52.73 -18.76
N ASP A 116 -3.67 -51.71 -19.64
CA ASP A 116 -2.61 -51.17 -20.52
C ASP A 116 -3.09 -49.89 -21.33
N ILE A 117 -2.13 -49.07 -21.80
CA ILE A 117 -2.02 -48.01 -22.87
C ILE A 117 -3.21 -47.19 -23.47
N SER A 118 -2.99 -45.87 -23.66
CA SER A 118 -2.75 -45.22 -24.99
C SER A 118 -2.66 -43.67 -24.93
N ASP A 119 -1.65 -43.11 -25.61
CA ASP A 119 -1.32 -41.69 -25.78
C ASP A 119 -2.05 -41.01 -26.96
N GLN A 120 -2.41 -39.72 -26.82
CA GLN A 120 -1.97 -38.61 -27.71
C GLN A 120 -2.70 -37.27 -27.39
N PRO A 121 -2.02 -36.10 -27.55
CA PRO A 121 -2.57 -34.77 -27.29
C PRO A 121 -2.92 -34.00 -28.58
N GLY A 122 -3.82 -33.01 -28.46
CA GLY A 122 -3.92 -31.88 -29.40
C GLY A 122 -3.77 -30.56 -28.63
N PRO A 123 -3.24 -29.48 -29.23
CA PRO A 123 -4.17 -28.56 -29.88
C PRO A 123 -3.64 -27.78 -31.11
N SER A 124 -4.62 -27.12 -31.72
CA SER A 124 -4.64 -26.29 -32.93
C SER A 124 -3.82 -25.00 -32.86
N SER A 125 -3.62 -24.44 -34.05
CA SER A 125 -2.74 -23.37 -34.46
C SER A 125 -3.45 -22.02 -34.65
N ASN A 126 -2.73 -20.96 -34.23
CA ASN A 126 -2.48 -19.66 -34.89
C ASN A 126 -3.52 -18.51 -34.97
N ILE A 127 -2.91 -17.30 -35.03
CA ILE A 127 -3.29 -16.00 -35.66
C ILE A 127 -4.07 -15.03 -34.73
N ALA A 128 -3.72 -13.75 -34.50
CA ALA A 128 -2.91 -12.78 -35.26
C ALA A 128 -2.20 -11.77 -34.34
N GLN A 129 -0.93 -11.49 -34.66
CA GLN A 129 -0.17 -10.29 -34.28
C GLN A 129 -0.25 -9.31 -35.46
N SER A 130 -0.71 -8.07 -35.27
CA SER A 130 -0.41 -7.00 -36.25
C SER A 130 -0.64 -5.55 -35.80
N SER A 131 -1.01 -5.24 -34.55
CA SER A 131 -1.25 -3.83 -34.15
C SER A 131 -0.51 -3.35 -32.90
N LEU A 132 0.39 -4.17 -32.33
CA LEU A 132 1.03 -3.86 -31.04
C LEU A 132 2.44 -3.25 -31.18
N GLU A 133 3.06 -3.29 -32.36
CA GLU A 133 4.49 -2.96 -32.49
C GLU A 133 4.76 -1.44 -32.51
N GLU A 134 3.83 -0.62 -32.97
CA GLU A 134 4.04 0.85 -33.03
C GLU A 134 3.96 1.52 -31.64
N ASN A 135 3.30 0.92 -30.66
CA ASN A 135 3.17 1.47 -29.30
C ASN A 135 4.40 1.15 -28.42
N ILE A 136 5.15 0.11 -28.74
CA ILE A 136 6.32 -0.31 -27.95
C ILE A 136 7.43 0.75 -28.05
N ASN A 137 7.64 1.36 -29.22
CA ASN A 137 8.71 2.33 -29.41
C ASN A 137 8.45 3.65 -28.65
N ALA A 138 7.20 4.11 -28.59
CA ALA A 138 6.84 5.29 -27.79
C ALA A 138 6.94 5.04 -26.27
N GLN A 139 6.71 3.80 -25.82
CA GLN A 139 6.89 3.42 -24.41
C GLN A 139 8.35 3.21 -24.01
N ILE A 140 9.24 2.80 -24.94
CA ILE A 140 10.67 2.64 -24.65
C ILE A 140 11.33 4.00 -24.36
N GLU A 141 10.88 5.07 -25.02
CA GLU A 141 11.43 6.43 -24.82
C GLU A 141 11.07 7.01 -23.44
N LEU A 142 9.94 6.60 -22.83
CA LEU A 142 9.59 6.90 -21.44
C LEU A 142 10.26 5.96 -20.41
N ARG A 143 10.96 4.92 -20.88
CA ARG A 143 11.58 3.87 -20.07
C ARG A 143 13.11 3.94 -20.07
N MET A 144 13.68 5.13 -20.29
CA MET A 144 14.99 5.46 -19.74
C MET A 144 14.83 5.48 -18.21
N GLY A 145 14.85 4.28 -17.61
CA GLY A 145 14.82 4.14 -16.16
C GLY A 145 15.90 5.03 -15.58
N ILE A 146 15.53 5.87 -14.61
CA ILE A 146 16.44 6.79 -13.93
C ILE A 146 17.70 6.00 -13.56
N VAL A 147 18.76 6.18 -14.35
CA VAL A 147 20.02 5.50 -14.12
C VAL A 147 20.55 6.14 -12.86
N ARG A 148 20.43 5.44 -11.73
CA ARG A 148 20.98 5.92 -10.48
C ARG A 148 22.48 6.11 -10.70
N GLY A 149 22.94 7.36 -10.60
CA GLY A 149 24.35 7.69 -10.67
C GLY A 149 25.16 6.76 -9.77
N ARG A 150 26.33 6.34 -10.24
CA ARG A 150 27.19 5.34 -9.56
C ARG A 150 28.44 5.98 -8.94
N ARG A 151 28.75 7.22 -9.31
CA ARG A 151 29.95 7.92 -8.84
C ARG A 151 29.60 8.86 -7.69
N CYS A 152 30.13 8.58 -6.51
CA CYS A 152 30.04 9.49 -5.36
C CYS A 152 31.30 10.35 -5.30
N PHE A 153 31.15 11.67 -5.21
CA PHE A 153 32.25 12.62 -5.00
C PHE A 153 32.12 13.39 -3.67
N LEU A 154 31.14 13.03 -2.84
CA LEU A 154 30.94 13.62 -1.52
C LEU A 154 32.10 13.22 -0.62
N THR A 155 32.84 14.21 -0.12
CA THR A 155 33.93 14.02 0.83
C THR A 155 33.54 14.59 2.20
N PRO A 156 34.19 14.14 3.30
CA PRO A 156 33.97 14.73 4.63
C PRO A 156 34.21 16.25 4.64
N LYS A 157 35.14 16.73 3.81
CA LYS A 157 35.43 18.16 3.65
C LYS A 157 34.24 18.93 3.08
N ILE A 158 33.58 18.39 2.05
CA ILE A 158 32.36 19.00 1.48
C ILE A 158 31.25 19.02 2.53
N MET A 159 31.07 17.92 3.28
CA MET A 159 30.03 17.86 4.33
C MET A 159 30.29 18.88 5.44
N ALA A 160 31.53 18.97 5.93
CA ALA A 160 31.90 19.95 6.95
C ALA A 160 31.65 21.39 6.50
N VAL A 161 31.85 21.71 5.21
CA VAL A 161 31.53 23.03 4.66
C VAL A 161 30.01 23.25 4.65
N LEU A 162 29.23 22.28 4.17
CA LEU A 162 27.76 22.38 4.17
C LEU A 162 27.20 22.59 5.58
N ASP A 163 27.78 21.94 6.59
CA ASP A 163 27.35 22.05 7.98
C ASP A 163 27.76 23.36 8.64
N ARG A 164 28.99 23.83 8.38
CA ARG A 164 29.47 25.14 8.86
C ARG A 164 28.62 26.30 8.36
N PHE A 165 28.10 26.19 7.13
CA PHE A 165 27.22 27.19 6.53
C PHE A 165 25.73 26.89 6.74
N HIS A 166 25.39 25.88 7.56
CA HIS A 166 24.01 25.47 7.84
C HIS A 166 23.16 25.25 6.57
N ILE A 167 23.79 24.73 5.50
CA ILE A 167 23.12 24.52 4.22
C ILE A 167 22.15 23.35 4.36
N SER A 168 20.89 23.55 3.99
CA SER A 168 19.88 22.50 4.00
C SER A 168 20.23 21.41 2.98
N GLN A 169 19.75 20.18 3.19
CA GLN A 169 19.99 19.08 2.24
C GLN A 169 19.46 19.39 0.84
N ARG A 170 18.33 20.11 0.75
CA ARG A 170 17.73 20.50 -0.53
C ARG A 170 18.60 21.52 -1.24
N SER A 171 19.08 22.53 -0.53
CA SER A 171 19.98 23.55 -1.06
C SER A 171 21.33 22.95 -1.49
N ALA A 172 21.85 21.99 -0.72
CA ALA A 172 23.08 21.29 -1.04
C ALA A 172 23.00 20.52 -2.36
N VAL A 173 21.87 19.85 -2.64
CA VAL A 173 21.64 19.17 -3.93
C VAL A 173 21.78 20.14 -5.09
N PHE A 174 21.06 21.27 -5.05
CA PHE A 174 21.10 22.27 -6.13
C PHE A 174 22.49 22.87 -6.34
N ILE A 175 23.20 23.18 -5.25
CA ILE A 175 24.56 23.73 -5.33
C ILE A 175 25.51 22.70 -5.94
N LEU A 176 25.43 21.44 -5.51
CA LEU A 176 26.31 20.37 -6.00
C LEU A 176 26.02 20.01 -7.46
N GLU A 177 24.76 20.03 -7.88
CA GLU A 177 24.35 19.85 -9.27
C GLU A 177 24.90 20.97 -10.16
N ALA A 178 24.67 22.23 -9.78
CA ALA A 178 25.14 23.38 -10.54
C ALA A 178 26.68 23.43 -10.66
N VAL A 179 27.40 23.06 -9.59
CA VAL A 179 28.86 22.97 -9.59
C VAL A 179 29.33 21.81 -10.48
N ALA A 180 28.69 20.65 -10.41
CA ALA A 180 29.03 19.51 -11.26
C ALA A 180 28.81 19.81 -12.74
N GLU A 181 27.69 20.45 -13.08
CA GLU A 181 27.36 20.88 -14.43
C GLU A 181 28.38 21.90 -14.96
N SER A 182 28.74 22.90 -14.14
CA SER A 182 29.75 23.92 -14.48
C SER A 182 31.15 23.32 -14.71
N LEU A 183 31.45 22.19 -14.07
CA LEU A 183 32.71 21.45 -14.23
C LEU A 183 32.67 20.47 -15.43
N GLY A 184 31.55 20.38 -16.15
CA GLY A 184 31.39 19.48 -17.29
C GLY A 184 31.15 18.02 -16.90
N HIS A 185 30.66 17.75 -15.68
CA HIS A 185 30.29 16.41 -15.25
C HIS A 185 28.83 16.10 -15.58
N ASN A 186 28.58 14.89 -16.09
CA ASN A 186 27.23 14.38 -16.32
C ASN A 186 26.50 14.16 -14.98
N ILE A 187 25.41 14.88 -14.74
CA ILE A 187 24.63 14.82 -13.50
C ILE A 187 24.07 13.41 -13.27
N ASP A 188 23.64 12.73 -14.34
CA ASP A 188 23.07 11.37 -14.29
C ASP A 188 24.07 10.30 -13.81
N GLU A 189 25.38 10.56 -13.92
CA GLU A 189 26.41 9.65 -13.43
C GLU A 189 26.71 9.82 -11.93
N LEU A 190 26.28 10.93 -11.33
CA LEU A 190 26.62 11.34 -9.98
C LEU A 190 25.56 10.92 -8.96
N VAL A 191 26.00 10.50 -7.77
CA VAL A 191 25.11 10.18 -6.65
C VAL A 191 24.73 11.45 -5.88
N ILE A 192 23.99 12.38 -6.51
CA ILE A 192 23.51 13.60 -5.84
C ILE A 192 22.02 13.42 -5.53
N ASN A 193 21.70 13.05 -4.29
CA ASN A 193 20.33 13.06 -3.81
C ASN A 193 20.27 13.38 -2.31
N ARG A 194 19.10 13.85 -1.87
CA ARG A 194 18.84 14.26 -0.49
C ARG A 194 19.22 13.18 0.54
N ASN A 195 18.86 11.92 0.27
CA ASN A 195 19.10 10.81 1.20
C ASN A 195 20.59 10.46 1.29
N THR A 196 21.33 10.54 0.19
CA THR A 196 22.78 10.31 0.19
C THR A 196 23.47 11.38 1.03
N ILE A 197 23.13 12.66 0.84
CA ILE A 197 23.75 13.74 1.62
C ILE A 197 23.40 13.58 3.11
N GLN A 198 22.16 13.25 3.44
CA GLN A 198 21.75 12.98 4.82
C GLN A 198 22.58 11.85 5.45
N ARG A 199 22.71 10.71 4.77
CA ARG A 199 23.50 9.56 5.27
C ARG A 199 24.97 9.90 5.47
N TYR A 200 25.54 10.74 4.60
CA TYR A 200 26.91 11.20 4.77
C TYR A 200 27.05 12.10 6.00
N ARG A 201 26.10 13.00 6.27
CA ARG A 201 26.15 13.81 7.49
C ARG A 201 26.00 13.00 8.78
N GLU A 202 25.13 11.99 8.77
CA GLU A 202 24.95 11.07 9.90
C GLU A 202 26.16 10.16 10.12
N GLY A 203 26.89 9.80 9.06
CA GLY A 203 28.06 8.93 9.14
C GLY A 203 29.38 9.62 9.49
N PHE A 204 29.43 10.96 9.44
CA PHE A 204 30.62 11.76 9.78
C PHE A 204 30.43 12.63 11.03
N SER A 205 29.27 12.54 11.70
CA SER A 205 29.02 13.16 13.00
C SER A 205 29.41 12.22 14.14
#